data_AF-A0A967HBY0-F1
#
_entry.id   AF-A0A967HBY0-F1
#
_cell.length_a   1.000
_cell.length_b   1.000
_cell.length_c   1.000
_cell.angle_alpha   90.00
_cell.angle_beta   90.00
_cell.angle_gamma   90.00
#
_symmetry.space_group_name_H-M   'P 1'
#
loop_
_entity.id
_entity.type
_entity.pdbx_description
1 polymer ?
#
loop_
_entity_poly.entity_id
_entity_poly.type
_entity_poly.pdbx_seq_one_letter_code
_entity_poly.pdbx_strand_id
1 'polypeptide(L)'
;MSDSRLRRLTRSVLVDVTPLRESVQYRRLYAGLALAWMGRQLTVVAVPFQVYELTGSTLAVGLLGAVQLVPLLATSLVGGAVADAVDRKRLLVLSQVALAATASGLMWNALAESPLLWPIYVLSGLNAAISAVDSPTRAAVLPMLVG
;
A
#
# COMPACT_ATOMS: atom_id res chain seq x y z
N MET A 1 -45.99 9.85 14.69
CA MET A 1 -45.15 8.71 15.15
C MET A 1 -44.20 8.18 14.05
N SER A 2 -43.78 9.02 13.08
CA SER A 2 -43.02 8.60 11.87
C SER A 2 -41.62 9.25 11.75
N ASP A 3 -41.43 10.49 12.19
CA ASP A 3 -40.18 11.25 11.93
C ASP A 3 -38.95 10.84 12.75
N SER A 4 -39.14 10.24 13.92
CA SER A 4 -38.02 9.93 14.83
C SER A 4 -37.20 8.72 14.41
N ARG A 5 -37.77 7.80 13.60
CA ARG A 5 -37.04 6.64 13.06
C ARG A 5 -36.21 7.01 11.83
N LEU A 6 -36.72 7.90 10.98
CA LEU A 6 -36.02 8.38 9.79
C LEU A 6 -34.74 9.15 10.16
N ARG A 7 -34.77 9.96 11.23
CA ARG A 7 -33.59 10.68 11.74
C ARG A 7 -32.50 9.79 12.35
N ARG A 8 -32.83 8.58 12.84
CA ARG A 8 -31.83 7.63 13.36
C ARG A 8 -31.12 6.88 12.24
N LEU A 9 -31.84 6.56 11.16
CA LEU A 9 -31.28 5.89 9.99
C LEU A 9 -30.33 6.80 9.19
N THR A 10 -30.59 8.09 9.12
CA THR A 10 -29.68 9.04 8.45
C THR A 10 -28.38 9.25 9.21
N ARG A 11 -28.41 9.13 10.55
CA ARG A 11 -27.21 9.28 11.40
C ARG A 11 -26.28 8.06 11.39
N SER A 12 -26.78 6.87 11.05
CA SER A 12 -25.95 5.66 10.87
C SER A 12 -25.33 5.56 9.46
N VAL A 13 -25.73 6.43 8.54
CA VAL A 13 -25.20 6.50 7.15
C VAL A 13 -24.22 7.65 6.98
N LEU A 14 -24.38 8.74 7.75
CA LEU A 14 -23.41 9.82 7.78
C LEU A 14 -22.15 9.34 8.50
N VAL A 15 -21.12 9.04 7.70
CA VAL A 15 -19.73 8.81 8.13
C VAL A 15 -19.42 9.76 9.27
N ASP A 16 -19.23 9.22 10.47
CA ASP A 16 -18.95 10.00 11.65
C ASP A 16 -17.55 10.61 11.47
N VAL A 17 -17.50 11.86 11.02
CA VAL A 17 -16.27 12.63 10.79
C VAL A 17 -15.77 13.31 12.07
N THR A 18 -16.44 13.09 13.20
CA THR A 18 -16.03 13.54 14.54
C THR A 18 -14.58 13.17 14.90
N PRO A 19 -14.06 11.94 14.61
CA PRO A 19 -12.67 11.61 14.90
C PRO A 19 -11.64 12.40 14.08
N LEU A 20 -12.01 12.93 12.89
CA LEU A 20 -11.14 13.81 12.09
C LEU A 20 -11.04 15.23 12.66
N ARG A 21 -11.99 15.63 13.52
CA ARG A 21 -12.05 16.96 14.14
C ARG A 21 -11.47 17.01 15.55
N GLU A 22 -11.56 15.93 16.32
CA GLU A 22 -11.16 15.92 17.73
C GLU A 22 -9.66 15.69 17.97
N SER A 23 -8.96 14.98 17.09
CA SER A 23 -7.52 14.72 17.30
C SER A 23 -6.64 15.03 16.08
N VAL A 24 -5.64 15.89 16.30
CA VAL A 24 -4.66 16.31 15.28
C VAL A 24 -3.83 15.12 14.79
N GLN A 25 -3.50 14.20 15.69
CA GLN A 25 -2.74 12.97 15.40
C GLN A 25 -3.53 12.06 14.44
N TYR A 26 -4.82 11.84 14.68
CA TYR A 26 -5.65 11.03 13.79
C TYR A 26 -5.79 11.67 12.40
N ARG A 27 -6.00 12.99 12.33
CA ARG A 27 -6.05 13.72 11.05
C ARG A 27 -4.76 13.60 10.26
N ARG A 28 -3.59 13.76 10.92
CA ARG A 28 -2.27 13.60 10.27
C ARG A 28 -2.05 12.18 9.77
N LEU A 29 -2.39 11.17 10.56
CA LEU A 29 -2.30 9.77 10.18
C LEU A 29 -3.21 9.46 8.98
N TYR A 30 -4.47 9.89 9.03
CA TYR A 30 -5.43 9.63 7.97
C TYR A 30 -5.05 10.33 6.65
N ALA A 31 -4.61 11.59 6.71
CA ALA A 31 -4.11 12.30 5.54
C ALA A 31 -2.86 11.62 4.95
N GLY A 32 -1.93 11.19 5.79
CA GLY A 32 -0.74 10.44 5.36
C GLY A 32 -1.09 9.10 4.71
N LEU A 33 -2.04 8.36 5.29
CA LEU A 33 -2.51 7.09 4.73
C LEU A 33 -3.23 7.29 3.39
N ALA A 34 -4.07 8.31 3.27
CA ALA A 34 -4.77 8.63 2.02
C ALA A 34 -3.77 8.98 0.91
N LEU A 35 -2.78 9.84 1.20
CA LEU A 35 -1.71 10.19 0.26
C LEU A 35 -0.88 8.98 -0.14
N ALA A 36 -0.50 8.13 0.81
CA ALA A 36 0.23 6.90 0.52
C ALA A 36 -0.57 5.94 -0.37
N TRP A 37 -1.89 5.89 -0.18
CA TRP A 37 -2.79 5.07 -1.00
C TRP A 37 -2.85 5.59 -2.44
N MET A 38 -2.97 6.91 -2.63
CA MET A 38 -2.93 7.53 -3.95
C MET A 38 -1.58 7.28 -4.65
N GLY A 39 -0.47 7.49 -3.94
CA GLY A 39 0.87 7.23 -4.47
C GLY A 39 1.06 5.77 -4.92
N ARG A 40 0.50 4.82 -4.17
CA ARG A 40 0.51 3.40 -4.52
C ARG A 40 -0.26 3.13 -5.81
N GLN A 41 -1.46 3.69 -5.96
CA GLN A 41 -2.25 3.51 -7.20
C GLN A 41 -1.55 4.11 -8.42
N LEU A 42 -0.88 5.26 -8.26
CA LEU A 42 -0.05 5.83 -9.32
C LEU A 42 1.11 4.92 -9.69
N THR A 43 1.78 4.32 -8.70
CA THR A 43 2.92 3.40 -8.93
C THR A 43 2.50 2.17 -9.72
N VAL A 44 1.30 1.63 -9.46
CA VAL A 44 0.75 0.46 -10.18
C VAL A 44 0.64 0.72 -11.69
N VAL A 45 0.40 1.96 -12.11
CA VAL A 45 0.31 2.33 -13.53
C VAL A 45 1.65 2.84 -14.07
N ALA A 46 2.35 3.67 -13.30
CA ALA A 46 3.58 4.32 -13.71
C ALA A 46 4.73 3.34 -13.95
N VAL A 47 4.86 2.30 -13.12
CA VAL A 47 5.97 1.33 -13.23
C VAL A 47 5.87 0.49 -14.51
N PRO A 48 4.73 -0.16 -14.84
CA PRO A 48 4.56 -0.83 -16.14
C PRO A 48 4.79 0.11 -17.32
N PHE A 49 4.27 1.34 -17.22
CA PHE A 49 4.44 2.36 -18.25
C PHE A 49 5.92 2.73 -18.45
N GLN A 50 6.68 2.94 -17.37
CA GLN A 50 8.11 3.21 -17.42
C GLN A 50 8.90 2.05 -18.05
N VAL A 51 8.58 0.80 -17.71
CA VAL A 51 9.21 -0.37 -18.34
C VAL A 51 8.92 -0.40 -19.84
N TYR A 52 7.69 -0.09 -20.25
CA TYR A 52 7.32 -0.03 -21.66
C TYR A 52 8.08 1.08 -22.40
N GLU A 53 8.14 2.30 -21.86
CA GLU A 53 8.89 3.42 -22.43
C GLU A 53 10.38 3.07 -22.62
N LEU A 54 10.99 2.37 -21.66
CA LEU A 54 12.42 2.02 -21.72
C LEU A 54 12.73 0.87 -22.69
N THR A 55 11.79 -0.05 -22.91
CA THR A 55 12.05 -1.30 -23.65
C THR A 55 11.31 -1.39 -24.99
N GLY A 56 10.26 -0.59 -25.19
CA GLY A 56 9.32 -0.70 -26.29
C GLY A 56 8.54 -2.03 -26.34
N SER A 57 8.59 -2.84 -25.28
CA SER A 57 8.17 -4.24 -25.31
C SER A 57 7.12 -4.56 -24.24
N THR A 58 5.93 -4.96 -24.68
CA THR A 58 4.87 -5.48 -23.80
C THR A 58 5.28 -6.78 -23.11
N LEU A 59 6.18 -7.57 -23.71
CA LEU A 59 6.75 -8.77 -23.11
C LEU A 59 7.58 -8.44 -21.86
N ALA A 60 8.35 -7.35 -21.88
CA ALA A 60 9.13 -6.91 -20.72
C ALA A 60 8.24 -6.46 -19.56
N VAL A 61 7.09 -5.86 -19.87
CA VAL A 61 6.04 -5.53 -18.89
C VAL A 61 5.38 -6.81 -18.33
N GLY A 62 5.13 -7.81 -19.17
CA GLY A 62 4.64 -9.12 -18.71
C GLY A 62 5.63 -9.81 -17.75
N LEU A 63 6.92 -9.75 -18.07
CA LEU A 63 7.99 -10.26 -17.18
C LEU A 63 8.03 -9.53 -15.84
N LEU A 64 7.71 -8.22 -15.81
CA LEU A 64 7.62 -7.47 -14.56
C LEU A 64 6.55 -8.06 -13.65
N GLY A 65 5.38 -8.41 -14.20
CA GLY A 65 4.34 -9.11 -13.47
C GLY A 65 4.81 -10.47 -12.95
N ALA A 66 5.49 -11.26 -13.79
CA ALA A 66 6.03 -12.56 -13.37
C ALA A 66 7.04 -12.43 -12.22
N VAL A 67 7.93 -11.43 -12.28
CA VAL A 67 8.91 -11.13 -11.22
C VAL A 67 8.24 -10.69 -9.93
N GLN A 68 7.10 -10.01 -9.98
CA GLN A 68 6.34 -9.64 -8.77
C GLN A 68 5.63 -10.84 -8.14
N LEU A 69 5.19 -11.82 -8.95
CA LEU A 69 4.50 -13.01 -8.45
C LEU A 69 5.41 -13.91 -7.62
N VAL A 70 6.67 -14.10 -8.02
CA VAL A 70 7.62 -14.96 -7.29
C VAL A 70 7.78 -14.59 -5.81
N PRO A 71 8.17 -13.35 -5.46
CA PRO A 71 8.31 -12.94 -4.07
C PRO A 71 6.95 -12.83 -3.38
N LEU A 72 5.87 -12.48 -4.09
CA LEU A 72 4.52 -12.47 -3.52
C LEU A 72 4.12 -13.87 -3.05
N LEU A 73 4.33 -14.91 -3.85
CA LEU A 73 4.01 -16.29 -3.49
C LEU A 73 4.91 -16.82 -2.38
N ALA A 74 6.21 -16.53 -2.47
CA ALA A 74 7.17 -16.92 -1.43
C ALA A 74 6.83 -16.28 -0.08
N THR A 75 6.52 -14.98 -0.08
CA THR A 75 6.13 -14.25 1.13
C THR A 75 4.69 -14.51 1.55
N SER A 76 3.76 -14.90 0.68
CA SER A 76 2.42 -15.29 1.13
C SER A 76 2.46 -16.59 1.93
N LEU A 77 3.36 -17.51 1.57
CA LEU A 77 3.51 -18.79 2.28
C LEU A 77 4.17 -18.62 3.66
N VAL A 78 5.20 -17.77 3.74
CA VAL A 78 5.98 -17.56 4.98
C VAL A 78 5.46 -16.38 5.82
N GLY A 79 4.87 -15.39 5.17
CA GLY A 79 4.51 -14.10 5.74
C GLY A 79 3.38 -14.18 6.76
N GLY A 80 2.51 -15.19 6.69
CA GLY A 80 1.51 -15.44 7.72
C GLY A 80 2.15 -15.76 9.08
N ALA A 81 3.13 -16.66 9.10
CA ALA A 81 3.86 -17.00 10.33
C ALA A 81 4.66 -15.81 10.88
N VAL A 82 5.26 -15.00 10.00
CA VAL A 82 5.98 -13.78 10.41
C VAL A 82 5.02 -12.73 10.97
N ALA A 83 3.84 -12.57 10.38
CA ALA A 83 2.83 -11.63 10.84
C ALA A 83 2.22 -12.00 12.19
N ASP A 84 2.21 -13.29 12.53
CA ASP A 84 1.75 -13.78 13.84
C ASP A 84 2.83 -13.75 14.92
N ALA A 85 4.11 -13.81 14.55
CA ALA A 85 5.23 -13.80 15.50
C ALA A 85 5.69 -12.39 15.92
N VAL A 86 5.40 -11.36 15.11
CA VAL A 86 5.88 -9.97 15.33
C VAL A 86 4.74 -9.08 15.81
N ASP A 87 5.06 -8.10 16.66
CA ASP A 87 4.12 -7.05 17.06
C ASP A 87 3.53 -6.35 15.82
N ARG A 88 2.22 -6.52 15.62
CA ARG A 88 1.48 -6.10 14.43
C ARG A 88 1.58 -4.59 14.18
N LYS A 89 1.66 -3.77 15.23
CA LYS A 89 1.83 -2.31 15.08
C LYS A 89 3.21 -1.97 14.53
N ARG A 90 4.26 -2.63 15.04
CA ARG A 90 5.63 -2.42 14.56
C ARG A 90 5.81 -2.93 13.13
N LEU A 91 5.25 -4.11 12.83
CA LEU A 91 5.29 -4.70 11.50
C LEU A 91 4.60 -3.79 10.48
N LEU A 92 3.45 -3.22 10.81
CA LEU A 92 2.75 -2.27 9.94
C LEU A 92 3.61 -1.06 9.60
N VAL A 93 4.22 -0.43 10.62
CA VAL A 93 5.07 0.76 10.43
C VAL A 93 6.30 0.42 9.60
N LEU A 94 6.98 -0.69 9.90
CA LEU A 94 8.14 -1.15 9.13
C LEU A 94 7.79 -1.42 7.67
N SER A 95 6.66 -2.08 7.40
CA SER A 95 6.17 -2.31 6.04
C SER A 95 5.86 -1.01 5.31
N GLN A 96 5.24 -0.01 5.96
CA GLN A 96 5.02 1.30 5.33
C GLN A 96 6.33 2.01 4.99
N VAL A 97 7.31 1.99 5.88
CA VAL A 97 8.63 2.60 5.64
C VAL A 97 9.34 1.89 4.50
N ALA A 98 9.29 0.56 4.47
CA ALA A 98 9.91 -0.22 3.40
C ALA A 98 9.24 0.02 2.04
N LEU A 99 7.89 0.09 1.99
CA LEU A 99 7.16 0.43 0.77
C LEU A 99 7.49 1.86 0.30
N ALA A 100 7.56 2.82 1.23
CA ALA A 100 7.98 4.19 0.90
C ALA A 100 9.41 4.21 0.34
N ALA A 101 10.34 3.47 0.93
CA ALA A 101 11.71 3.36 0.45
C ALA A 101 11.79 2.78 -0.97
N THR A 102 11.03 1.72 -1.27
CA THR A 102 10.98 1.17 -2.64
C THR A 102 10.41 2.16 -3.65
N ALA A 103 9.37 2.92 -3.27
CA ALA A 103 8.78 3.95 -4.12
C ALA A 103 9.76 5.11 -4.37
N SER A 104 10.49 5.55 -3.35
CA SER A 104 11.55 6.55 -3.48
C SER A 104 12.69 6.07 -4.38
N GLY A 105 13.08 4.79 -4.30
CA GLY A 105 14.08 4.20 -5.19
C GLY A 105 13.62 4.17 -6.65
N LEU A 106 12.35 3.82 -6.90
CA LEU A 106 11.76 3.86 -8.24
C LEU A 106 11.69 5.29 -8.78
N MET A 107 11.30 6.26 -7.96
CA MET A 107 11.29 7.67 -8.30
C MET A 107 12.69 8.17 -8.67
N TRP A 108 13.71 7.81 -7.88
CA TRP A 108 15.10 8.17 -8.19
C TRP A 108 15.55 7.60 -9.53
N ASN A 109 15.25 6.32 -9.79
CA ASN A 109 15.57 5.69 -11.07
C ASN A 109 14.85 6.36 -12.25
N ALA A 110 13.62 6.84 -12.05
CA ALA A 110 12.86 7.56 -13.07
C ALA A 110 13.39 8.98 -13.35
N LEU A 111 13.98 9.64 -12.34
CA LEU A 111 14.57 10.98 -12.48
C LEU A 111 16.01 10.96 -13.01
N ALA A 112 16.65 9.80 -13.07
CA ALA A 112 18.00 9.67 -13.62
C ALA A 112 18.00 9.94 -15.13
N GLU A 113 19.10 10.52 -15.63
CA GLU A 113 19.28 10.82 -17.06
C GLU A 113 19.20 9.55 -17.93
N SER A 114 19.63 8.42 -17.38
CA SER A 114 19.55 7.10 -18.02
C SER A 114 18.89 6.08 -17.07
N PRO A 115 17.55 5.96 -17.07
CA PRO A 115 16.86 5.02 -16.21
C PRO A 115 17.25 3.58 -16.53
N LEU A 116 17.59 2.81 -15.50
CA LEU A 116 17.95 1.40 -15.68
C LEU A 116 16.73 0.51 -15.48
N LEU A 117 16.70 -0.61 -16.19
CA LEU A 117 15.58 -1.57 -16.13
C LEU A 117 15.69 -2.51 -14.91
N TRP A 118 16.90 -2.93 -14.55
CA TRP A 118 17.13 -3.87 -13.45
C TRP A 118 16.63 -3.38 -12.07
N PRO A 119 16.77 -2.08 -11.67
CA PRO A 119 16.27 -1.61 -10.40
C PRO A 119 14.75 -1.67 -10.34
N ILE A 120 14.08 -1.48 -11.49
CA ILE A 120 12.62 -1.55 -11.57
C ILE A 120 12.15 -2.97 -11.20
N TYR A 121 12.73 -4.00 -11.81
CA TYR A 121 12.40 -5.39 -11.48
C TYR A 121 12.65 -5.73 -10.01
N VAL A 122 13.82 -5.35 -9.48
CA VAL A 122 14.20 -5.64 -8.09
C VAL A 122 13.28 -4.92 -7.11
N LEU A 123 13.10 -3.60 -7.27
CA LEU A 123 12.30 -2.78 -6.37
C LEU A 123 10.81 -3.14 -6.45
N SER A 124 10.29 -3.44 -7.64
CA SER A 124 8.91 -3.92 -7.79
C SER A 124 8.71 -5.30 -7.16
N GLY A 125 9.67 -6.22 -7.31
CA GLY A 125 9.64 -7.53 -6.64
C GLY A 125 9.64 -7.40 -5.12
N LEU A 126 10.53 -6.56 -4.56
CA LEU A 126 10.55 -6.24 -3.14
C LEU A 126 9.22 -5.60 -2.68
N ASN A 127 8.68 -4.67 -3.46
CA ASN A 127 7.42 -4.01 -3.15
C ASN A 127 6.26 -5.02 -3.07
N ALA A 128 6.20 -5.99 -3.98
CA ALA A 128 5.24 -7.08 -3.95
C ALA A 128 5.40 -7.97 -2.71
N ALA A 129 6.64 -8.30 -2.35
CA ALA A 129 6.98 -9.07 -1.16
C ALA A 129 6.48 -8.39 0.14
N ILE A 130 6.78 -7.10 0.28
CA ILE A 130 6.38 -6.31 1.46
C ILE A 130 4.86 -6.15 1.50
N SER A 131 4.23 -5.91 0.36
CA SER A 131 2.78 -5.73 0.25
C SER A 131 2.00 -6.99 0.66
N ALA A 132 2.54 -8.19 0.39
CA ALA A 132 1.94 -9.46 0.79
C ALA A 132 1.81 -9.59 2.32
N VAL A 133 2.77 -9.02 3.09
CA VAL A 133 2.75 -9.00 4.56
C VAL A 133 1.95 -7.81 5.10
N ASP A 134 1.97 -6.66 4.41
CA ASP A 134 1.23 -5.45 4.79
C ASP A 134 -0.28 -5.67 4.82
N SER A 135 -0.82 -6.39 3.83
CA SER A 135 -2.27 -6.61 3.67
C SER A 135 -2.95 -7.30 4.88
N PRO A 136 -2.50 -8.49 5.34
CA PRO A 136 -3.09 -9.13 6.52
C PRO A 136 -2.82 -8.34 7.81
N THR A 137 -1.66 -7.69 7.93
CA THR A 137 -1.32 -6.87 9.10
C THR A 137 -2.28 -5.69 9.25
N ARG A 138 -2.60 -4.99 8.15
CA ARG A 138 -3.59 -3.90 8.14
C ARG A 138 -4.98 -4.39 8.55
N ALA A 139 -5.43 -5.51 7.99
CA ALA A 139 -6.72 -6.10 8.32
C ALA A 139 -6.83 -6.46 9.82
N ALA A 140 -5.73 -6.87 10.43
CA ALA A 140 -5.66 -7.23 11.85
C ALA A 140 -5.57 -6.02 12.81
N VAL A 141 -4.97 -4.90 12.38
CA VAL A 141 -4.80 -3.70 13.22
C VAL A 141 -6.03 -2.79 13.19
N LEU A 142 -6.76 -2.75 12.07
CA LEU A 142 -7.95 -1.91 11.92
C LEU A 142 -8.99 -2.11 13.04
N PRO A 143 -9.37 -3.35 13.42
CA PRO A 143 -10.33 -3.59 14.51
C PRO A 143 -9.88 -3.07 15.87
N MET A 144 -8.57 -3.03 16.14
CA MET A 144 -8.00 -2.56 17.41
C MET A 144 -8.03 -1.03 17.57
N LEU A 145 -8.33 -0.29 16.51
CA LEU A 145 -8.42 1.17 16.52
C LEU A 145 -9.87 1.67 16.63
N VAL A 146 -10.84 0.79 16.39
CA VAL A 146 -12.28 1.11 16.43
C VAL A 146 -13.04 0.39 17.55
N GLY A 147 -12.34 -0.39 18.39
CA GLY A 147 -12.86 -1.00 19.62
C GLY A 147 -12.07 -0.53 20.83
#